data_AF-A0AB73NUQ5-F1
#
_entry.id   AF-A0AB73NUQ5-F1
#
_cell.length_a   1.000
_cell.length_b   1.000
_cell.length_c   1.000
_cell.angle_alpha   90.00
_cell.angle_beta   90.00
_cell.angle_gamma   90.00
#
_symmetry.space_group_name_H-M   'P 1'
#
loop_
_entity.id
_entity.type
_entity.pdbx_description
1 polymer ?
#
loop_
_entity_poly.entity_id
_entity_poly.type
_entity_poly.pdbx_seq_one_letter_code
_entity_poly.pdbx_strand_id
1 'polypeptide(L)'
;MMFNSDFFYINNFFVSSVEKQNSSFLPITVIVAIILFLIKETLEIFKRKAADKRKISAMKTLFSRECEKNLYIINSLRNAFSMINKANDEHSDIIIEAKFSEYDKSYLSITETADGKISEHGFRITDVYLEVMEKNLMEAAIIDSVFFKRLEAAFDSLVELEHIRDSFINIENMEKIVEHDLLPGLADYGLEELEHIYSSLNVLYKYCTGSELVDSRLR
;
A
#
# COMPACT_ATOMS: atom_id res chain seq x y z
N MET A 1 24.74 -45.13 -63.90
CA MET A 1 24.90 -44.32 -62.67
C MET A 1 24.17 -43.01 -62.92
N MET A 2 23.02 -42.83 -62.25
CA MET A 2 22.14 -41.67 -62.34
C MET A 2 22.76 -40.45 -61.64
N PHE A 3 22.16 -39.28 -61.90
CA PHE A 3 22.34 -37.95 -61.29
C PHE A 3 22.93 -36.91 -62.23
N ASN A 4 22.06 -36.26 -63.02
CA ASN A 4 22.15 -34.83 -63.32
C ASN A 4 21.00 -34.39 -64.23
N SER A 5 20.13 -33.48 -63.75
CA SER A 5 19.71 -32.26 -64.48
C SER A 5 18.52 -31.53 -63.84
N ASP A 6 17.76 -32.15 -62.94
CA ASP A 6 16.51 -31.54 -62.42
C ASP A 6 16.68 -30.49 -61.31
N PHE A 7 17.88 -30.35 -60.72
CA PHE A 7 18.10 -29.41 -59.62
C PHE A 7 18.40 -27.96 -60.05
N PHE A 8 18.69 -27.73 -61.34
CA PHE A 8 19.06 -26.39 -61.83
C PHE A 8 17.91 -25.60 -62.46
N TYR A 9 16.75 -26.21 -62.68
CA TYR A 9 15.60 -25.52 -63.27
C TYR A 9 14.70 -24.81 -62.25
N ILE A 10 14.76 -25.18 -60.96
CA ILE A 10 13.90 -24.58 -59.92
C ILE A 10 14.43 -23.20 -59.49
N ASN A 11 15.75 -22.96 -59.53
CA ASN A 11 16.32 -21.66 -59.16
C ASN A 11 16.11 -20.57 -60.22
N ASN A 12 16.04 -20.92 -61.52
CA ASN A 12 15.83 -19.91 -62.56
C ASN A 12 14.37 -19.47 -62.73
N PHE A 13 13.40 -20.24 -62.21
CA PHE A 13 11.99 -19.81 -62.17
C PHE A 13 11.74 -18.78 -61.06
N PHE A 14 12.45 -18.89 -59.93
CA PHE A 14 12.36 -17.90 -58.85
C PHE A 14 13.10 -16.59 -59.18
N VAL A 15 14.19 -16.63 -59.94
CA VAL A 15 14.97 -15.42 -60.28
C VAL A 15 14.34 -14.64 -61.45
N SER A 16 13.73 -15.30 -62.43
CA SER A 16 13.10 -14.63 -63.58
C SER A 16 11.74 -13.99 -63.29
N SER A 17 11.12 -14.32 -62.15
CA SER A 17 9.84 -13.73 -61.73
C SER A 17 9.99 -12.42 -60.93
N VAL A 18 11.23 -12.02 -60.61
CA VAL A 18 11.51 -10.78 -59.85
C VAL A 18 11.74 -9.58 -60.79
N GLU A 19 11.94 -9.83 -62.08
CA GLU A 19 12.35 -8.79 -63.03
C GLU A 19 11.25 -8.45 -64.05
N LYS A 20 10.08 -8.03 -63.54
CA LYS A 20 9.14 -7.16 -64.28
C LYS A 20 7.92 -6.76 -63.44
N GLN A 21 8.05 -5.68 -62.68
CA GLN A 21 6.99 -4.67 -62.63
C GLN A 21 7.51 -3.37 -62.01
N ASN A 22 7.74 -2.39 -62.88
CA ASN A 22 7.63 -0.98 -62.51
C ASN A 22 6.16 -0.71 -62.15
N SER A 23 5.82 -0.91 -60.89
CA SER A 23 4.61 -0.39 -60.28
C SER A 23 4.95 -0.14 -58.82
N SER A 24 4.75 1.10 -58.37
CA SER A 24 5.00 1.63 -57.03
C SER A 24 4.12 1.00 -55.93
N PHE A 25 3.99 -0.32 -55.95
CA PHE A 25 3.15 -1.12 -55.06
C PHE A 25 4.02 -2.12 -54.31
N LEU A 26 3.83 -2.18 -52.99
CA LEU A 26 4.51 -3.14 -52.13
C LEU A 26 4.13 -4.58 -52.54
N PRO A 27 5.07 -5.54 -52.50
CA PRO A 27 4.76 -6.95 -52.70
C PRO A 27 3.62 -7.41 -51.78
N ILE A 28 2.71 -8.23 -52.29
CA ILE A 28 1.54 -8.73 -51.53
C ILE A 28 1.97 -9.40 -50.21
N THR A 29 3.12 -10.10 -50.22
CA THR A 29 3.70 -10.72 -49.03
C THR A 29 4.04 -9.71 -47.93
N VAL A 30 4.54 -8.53 -48.29
CA VAL A 30 4.85 -7.43 -47.36
C VAL A 30 3.57 -6.89 -46.75
N ILE A 31 2.51 -6.71 -47.55
CA ILE A 31 1.21 -6.23 -47.08
C ILE A 31 0.61 -7.23 -46.07
N VAL A 32 0.63 -8.52 -46.39
CA VAL A 32 0.15 -9.58 -45.49
C VAL A 32 0.95 -9.63 -44.19
N ALA A 33 2.28 -9.50 -44.25
CA ALA A 33 3.13 -9.47 -43.06
C ALA A 33 2.81 -8.27 -42.15
N ILE A 34 2.58 -7.08 -42.73
CA ILE A 34 2.18 -5.88 -41.97
C ILE A 34 0.82 -6.11 -41.29
N ILE A 35 -0.17 -6.65 -42.01
CA ILE A 35 -1.49 -6.94 -41.43
C ILE A 35 -1.39 -7.93 -40.28
N LEU A 36 -0.65 -9.03 -40.45
CA LEU A 36 -0.44 -10.03 -39.40
C LEU A 36 0.29 -9.44 -38.19
N PHE A 37 1.30 -8.59 -38.41
CA PHE A 37 1.99 -7.88 -37.34
C PHE A 37 1.05 -6.96 -36.57
N LEU A 38 0.21 -6.19 -37.25
CA LEU A 38 -0.78 -5.31 -36.61
C LEU A 38 -1.82 -6.09 -35.81
N ILE A 39 -2.32 -7.22 -36.33
CA ILE A 39 -3.25 -8.10 -35.62
C ILE A 39 -2.58 -8.65 -34.36
N LYS A 40 -1.35 -9.16 -34.48
CA LYS A 40 -0.60 -9.71 -33.36
C LYS A 40 -0.36 -8.65 -32.27
N GLU A 41 0.14 -7.48 -32.65
CA GLU A 41 0.40 -6.37 -31.72
C GLU A 41 -0.89 -5.96 -30.98
N THR A 42 -2.00 -5.88 -31.72
CA THR A 42 -3.31 -5.56 -31.14
C THR A 42 -3.75 -6.62 -30.11
N LEU A 43 -3.59 -7.91 -30.43
CA LEU A 43 -3.90 -9.00 -29.50
C LEU A 43 -2.98 -8.99 -28.27
N GLU A 44 -1.69 -8.68 -28.44
CA GLU A 44 -0.73 -8.55 -27.34
C GLU A 44 -1.10 -7.38 -26.42
N ILE A 45 -1.50 -6.23 -26.97
CA ILE A 45 -1.99 -5.09 -26.19
C ILE A 45 -3.24 -5.48 -25.38
N PHE A 46 -4.21 -6.16 -25.99
CA PHE A 46 -5.41 -6.60 -25.27
C PHE A 46 -5.09 -7.58 -24.15
N LYS A 47 -4.21 -8.55 -24.42
CA LYS A 47 -3.76 -9.53 -23.42
C LYS A 47 -3.03 -8.85 -22.26
N ARG A 48 -2.18 -7.87 -22.56
CA ARG A 48 -1.45 -7.08 -21.56
C ARG A 48 -2.41 -6.27 -20.69
N LYS A 49 -3.34 -5.53 -21.28
CA LYS A 49 -4.36 -4.76 -20.54
C LYS A 49 -5.22 -5.65 -19.63
N ALA A 50 -5.59 -6.84 -20.09
CA ALA A 50 -6.34 -7.79 -19.27
C ALA A 50 -5.51 -8.37 -18.10
N ALA A 51 -4.20 -8.54 -18.29
CA ALA A 51 -3.28 -8.93 -17.21
C ALA A 51 -3.13 -7.79 -16.19
N ASP A 52 -2.88 -6.57 -16.66
CA ASP A 52 -2.73 -5.37 -15.81
C ASP A 52 -3.99 -5.13 -14.97
N LYS A 53 -5.19 -5.24 -15.57
CA LYS A 53 -6.46 -5.11 -14.83
C LYS A 53 -6.59 -6.12 -13.68
N ARG A 54 -6.25 -7.39 -13.94
CA ARG A 54 -6.30 -8.45 -12.90
C ARG A 54 -5.30 -8.16 -11.78
N LYS A 55 -4.12 -7.65 -12.15
CA LYS A 55 -3.06 -7.32 -11.23
C LYS A 55 -3.42 -6.14 -10.32
N ILE A 56 -3.94 -5.05 -10.88
CA ILE A 56 -4.48 -3.92 -10.09
C ILE A 56 -5.56 -4.43 -9.12
N SER A 57 -6.48 -5.28 -9.59
CA SER A 57 -7.53 -5.82 -8.73
C SER A 57 -6.98 -6.62 -7.54
N ALA A 58 -5.93 -7.41 -7.76
CA ALA A 58 -5.27 -8.16 -6.69
C ALA A 58 -4.57 -7.22 -5.70
N MET A 59 -3.83 -6.23 -6.21
CA MET A 59 -3.15 -5.22 -5.39
C MET A 59 -4.13 -4.42 -4.55
N LYS A 60 -5.25 -3.94 -5.13
CA LYS A 60 -6.31 -3.24 -4.39
C LYS A 60 -6.83 -4.05 -3.21
N THR A 61 -7.02 -5.36 -3.40
CA THR A 61 -7.48 -6.26 -2.34
C THR A 61 -6.44 -6.44 -1.24
N LEU A 62 -5.16 -6.47 -1.59
CA LEU A 62 -4.07 -6.60 -0.64
C LEU A 62 -3.92 -5.31 0.19
N PHE A 63 -3.87 -4.15 -0.47
CA PHE A 63 -3.72 -2.87 0.21
C PHE A 63 -4.92 -2.49 1.05
N SER A 64 -6.15 -2.82 0.62
CA SER A 64 -7.33 -2.56 1.45
C SER A 64 -7.24 -3.31 2.79
N ARG A 65 -6.77 -4.56 2.78
CA ARG A 65 -6.57 -5.34 4.01
C ARG A 65 -5.46 -4.78 4.88
N GLU A 66 -4.36 -4.31 4.29
CA GLU A 66 -3.28 -3.66 5.03
C GLU A 66 -3.78 -2.35 5.68
N CYS A 67 -4.59 -1.55 4.98
CA CYS A 67 -5.23 -0.36 5.54
C CYS A 67 -6.12 -0.70 6.75
N GLU A 68 -6.94 -1.75 6.65
CA GLU A 68 -7.82 -2.20 7.74
C GLU A 68 -7.02 -2.66 8.98
N LYS A 69 -5.85 -3.29 8.78
CA LYS A 69 -4.95 -3.66 9.89
C LYS A 69 -4.33 -2.43 10.53
N ASN A 70 -3.83 -1.49 9.74
CA ASN A 70 -3.24 -0.26 10.27
C ASN A 70 -4.28 0.64 10.96
N LEU A 71 -5.56 0.59 10.55
CA LEU A 71 -6.64 1.27 11.26
C LEU A 71 -6.78 0.79 12.71
N TYR A 72 -6.55 -0.50 12.97
CA TYR A 72 -6.56 -1.01 14.35
C TYR A 72 -5.48 -0.33 15.20
N ILE A 73 -4.28 -0.15 14.65
CA ILE A 73 -3.15 0.48 15.33
C ILE A 73 -3.45 1.96 15.60
N ILE A 74 -3.98 2.66 14.59
CA ILE A 74 -4.42 4.06 14.71
C ILE A 74 -5.44 4.19 15.84
N ASN A 75 -6.44 3.31 15.89
CA ASN A 75 -7.46 3.34 16.95
C ASN A 75 -6.86 3.03 18.33
N SER A 76 -5.95 2.07 18.44
CA SER A 76 -5.25 1.77 19.69
C SER A 76 -4.44 2.95 20.21
N LEU A 77 -3.64 3.59 19.35
CA LEU A 77 -2.85 4.78 19.71
C LEU A 77 -3.74 5.98 20.04
N ARG A 78 -4.77 6.23 19.22
CA ARG A 78 -5.74 7.30 19.44
C ARG A 78 -6.43 7.17 20.79
N ASN A 79 -6.83 5.96 21.17
CA ASN A 79 -7.44 5.71 22.47
C ASN A 79 -6.46 5.95 23.62
N ALA A 80 -5.22 5.47 23.49
CA ALA A 80 -4.17 5.68 24.49
C ALA A 80 -3.85 7.18 24.68
N PHE A 81 -3.60 7.92 23.59
CA PHE A 81 -3.35 9.36 23.63
C PHE A 81 -4.56 10.14 24.15
N SER A 82 -5.78 9.78 23.76
CA SER A 82 -6.99 10.42 24.27
C SER A 82 -7.16 10.23 25.78
N MET A 83 -6.75 9.09 26.32
CA MET A 83 -6.75 8.88 27.77
C MET A 83 -5.69 9.76 28.44
N ILE A 84 -4.46 9.75 27.94
CA ILE A 84 -3.37 10.59 28.48
C ILE A 84 -3.78 12.07 28.53
N ASN A 85 -4.36 12.58 27.44
CA ASN A 85 -4.81 13.98 27.38
C ASN A 85 -5.94 14.32 28.35
N LYS A 86 -6.84 13.38 28.65
CA LYS A 86 -7.91 13.61 29.64
C LYS A 86 -7.37 13.87 31.04
N ALA A 87 -6.28 13.21 31.44
CA ALA A 87 -5.64 13.47 32.73
C ALA A 87 -4.91 14.81 32.78
N ASN A 88 -4.48 15.34 31.63
CA ASN A 88 -3.79 16.61 31.56
C ASN A 88 -4.74 17.83 31.52
N ASP A 89 -6.06 17.62 31.47
CA ASP A 89 -7.03 18.71 31.56
C ASP A 89 -6.99 19.34 32.96
N GLU A 90 -6.74 20.64 33.06
CA GLU A 90 -6.51 21.39 34.31
C GLU A 90 -7.65 21.27 35.34
N HIS A 91 -8.82 20.77 34.92
CA HIS A 91 -10.03 20.64 35.73
C HIS A 91 -10.36 19.18 36.08
N SER A 92 -9.47 18.23 35.77
CA SER A 92 -9.70 16.81 36.02
C SER A 92 -9.11 16.39 37.37
N ASP A 93 -9.92 15.79 38.24
CA ASP A 93 -9.46 15.04 39.42
C ASP A 93 -9.00 13.61 39.03
N ILE A 94 -8.71 13.38 37.75
CA ILE A 94 -8.40 12.07 37.18
C ILE A 94 -6.89 11.86 37.20
N ILE A 95 -6.45 10.82 37.90
CA ILE A 95 -5.05 10.38 37.90
C ILE A 95 -4.94 9.22 36.92
N ILE A 96 -4.00 9.34 35.98
CA ILE A 96 -3.69 8.28 35.02
C ILE A 96 -2.25 7.78 35.22
N GLU A 97 -2.11 6.47 35.36
CA GLU A 97 -0.85 5.75 35.37
C GLU A 97 -0.81 4.82 34.15
N ALA A 98 0.18 4.96 33.28
CA ALA A 98 0.36 4.05 32.15
C ALA A 98 1.64 3.25 32.31
N LYS A 99 1.56 1.95 32.03
CA LYS A 99 2.70 1.04 32.12
C LYS A 99 2.68 0.07 30.95
N PHE A 100 3.79 -0.01 30.24
CA PHE A 100 4.04 -1.10 29.31
C PHE A 100 4.37 -2.38 30.06
N SER A 101 3.93 -3.52 29.51
CA SER A 101 4.28 -4.83 30.04
C SER A 101 5.80 -5.07 29.93
N GLU A 102 6.38 -5.60 31.00
CA GLU A 102 7.79 -5.99 31.07
C GLU A 102 8.13 -7.16 30.12
N TYR A 103 7.12 -7.95 29.74
CA TYR A 103 7.27 -9.12 28.87
C TYR A 103 6.93 -8.84 27.41
N ASP A 104 6.07 -7.87 27.14
CA ASP A 104 5.59 -7.52 25.81
C ASP A 104 5.34 -6.01 25.72
N LYS A 105 6.30 -5.27 25.18
CA LYS A 105 6.22 -3.81 25.01
C LYS A 105 5.08 -3.36 24.10
N SER A 106 4.40 -4.27 23.39
CA SER A 106 3.18 -3.95 22.64
C SER A 106 1.92 -3.86 23.51
N TYR A 107 1.99 -4.23 24.79
CA TYR A 107 0.86 -4.15 25.71
C TYR A 107 1.02 -2.98 26.68
N LEU A 108 0.05 -2.08 26.68
CA LEU A 108 -0.06 -0.93 27.57
C LEU A 108 -1.24 -1.14 28.52
N SER A 109 -1.01 -1.06 29.83
CA SER A 109 -2.08 -0.90 30.82
C SER A 109 -2.15 0.56 31.25
N ILE A 110 -3.37 1.11 31.28
CA ILE A 110 -3.68 2.44 31.78
C ILE A 110 -4.64 2.29 32.96
N THR A 111 -4.21 2.74 34.13
CA THR A 111 -5.03 2.80 35.33
C THR A 111 -5.55 4.22 35.50
N GLU A 112 -6.87 4.37 35.51
CA GLU A 112 -7.58 5.62 35.74
C GLU A 112 -8.15 5.62 37.16
N THR A 113 -7.79 6.62 37.96
CA THR A 113 -8.38 6.85 39.29
C THR A 113 -9.16 8.17 39.28
N ALA A 114 -10.47 8.08 39.47
CA ALA A 114 -11.38 9.24 39.53
C ALA A 114 -12.39 9.04 40.66
N ASP A 115 -12.58 10.05 41.52
CA ASP A 115 -13.51 10.00 42.66
C ASP A 115 -13.35 8.76 43.56
N GLY A 116 -12.10 8.27 43.71
CA GLY A 116 -11.79 7.06 44.48
C GLY A 116 -12.20 5.74 43.82
N LYS A 117 -12.67 5.75 42.58
CA LYS A 117 -12.88 4.56 41.75
C LYS A 117 -11.68 4.34 40.84
N ILE A 118 -11.29 3.08 40.70
CA ILE A 118 -10.17 2.66 39.86
C ILE A 118 -10.73 1.86 38.68
N SER A 119 -10.36 2.26 37.47
CA SER A 119 -10.63 1.54 36.22
C SER A 119 -9.32 1.18 35.54
N GLU A 120 -9.22 -0.03 34.97
CA GLU A 120 -8.03 -0.48 34.24
C GLU A 120 -8.37 -0.70 32.76
N HIS A 121 -7.53 -0.18 31.88
CA HIS A 121 -7.69 -0.24 30.42
C HIS A 121 -6.46 -0.86 29.77
N GLY A 122 -6.66 -1.92 29.00
CA GLY A 122 -5.60 -2.59 28.25
C GLY A 122 -5.64 -2.23 26.78
N PHE A 123 -4.50 -1.78 26.24
CA PHE A 123 -4.32 -1.50 24.82
C PHE A 123 -3.21 -2.37 24.25
N ARG A 124 -3.44 -2.86 23.02
CA ARG A 124 -2.40 -3.55 22.26
C ARG A 124 -1.98 -2.70 21.07
N ILE A 125 -0.71 -2.31 21.06
CA ILE A 125 -0.06 -1.45 20.08
C ILE A 125 0.89 -2.33 19.25
N THR A 126 0.30 -3.05 18.29
CA THR A 126 1.05 -3.95 17.40
C THR A 126 1.95 -3.18 16.43
N ASP A 127 2.88 -3.88 15.80
CA ASP A 127 3.73 -3.31 14.75
C ASP A 127 2.90 -2.81 13.55
N VAL A 128 3.41 -1.77 12.88
CA VAL A 128 2.80 -1.22 11.67
C VAL A 128 3.00 -2.15 10.49
N TYR A 129 1.97 -2.33 9.68
CA TYR A 129 2.01 -3.19 8.49
C TYR A 129 2.40 -2.35 7.27
N LEU A 130 3.66 -2.47 6.85
CA LEU A 130 4.24 -1.76 5.69
C LEU A 130 4.63 -2.70 4.53
N GLU A 131 4.83 -3.98 4.83
CA GLU A 131 5.52 -4.94 3.96
C GLU A 131 4.84 -5.11 2.60
N VAL A 132 3.50 -5.09 2.55
CA VAL A 132 2.78 -5.31 1.29
C VAL A 132 2.85 -4.06 0.43
N MET A 133 2.63 -2.87 1.00
CA MET A 133 2.79 -1.61 0.27
C MET A 133 4.22 -1.47 -0.27
N GLU A 134 5.24 -1.66 0.57
CA GLU A 134 6.65 -1.53 0.19
C GLU A 134 7.01 -2.43 -1.01
N LYS A 135 6.69 -3.73 -0.91
CA LYS A 135 7.04 -4.71 -1.96
C LYS A 135 6.36 -4.46 -3.30
N ASN A 136 5.22 -3.78 -3.31
CA ASN A 136 4.39 -3.62 -4.50
C ASN A 136 4.37 -2.17 -5.03
N LEU A 137 5.08 -1.23 -4.38
CA LEU A 137 5.09 0.18 -4.73
C LEU A 137 5.58 0.42 -6.17
N MET A 138 6.72 -0.17 -6.53
CA MET A 138 7.29 -0.09 -7.89
C MET A 138 6.38 -0.70 -8.95
N GLU A 139 5.69 -1.78 -8.58
CA GLU A 139 4.78 -2.48 -9.47
C GLU A 139 3.52 -1.65 -9.75
N ALA A 140 3.02 -0.92 -8.74
CA ALA A 140 1.94 0.04 -8.91
C ALA A 140 2.35 1.16 -9.88
N ALA A 141 3.57 1.70 -9.74
CA ALA A 141 4.10 2.77 -10.58
C ALA A 141 4.12 2.42 -12.07
N ILE A 142 4.46 1.16 -12.39
CA ILE A 142 4.51 0.66 -13.78
C ILE A 142 3.11 0.58 -14.40
N ILE A 143 2.10 0.23 -13.60
CA ILE A 143 0.78 -0.16 -14.10
C ILE A 143 -0.19 1.02 -14.12
N ASP A 144 -0.24 1.82 -13.05
CA ASP A 144 -1.22 2.88 -12.86
C ASP A 144 -0.63 4.00 -12.01
N SER A 145 -0.31 5.12 -12.66
CA SER A 145 0.26 6.31 -12.01
C SER A 145 -0.67 6.96 -10.97
N VAL A 146 -2.00 6.87 -11.13
CA VAL A 146 -2.96 7.43 -10.16
C VAL A 146 -3.01 6.54 -8.93
N PHE A 147 -2.99 5.22 -9.14
CA PHE A 147 -2.92 4.26 -8.05
C PHE A 147 -1.62 4.41 -7.26
N PHE A 148 -0.49 4.53 -7.96
CA PHE A 148 0.83 4.73 -7.36
C PHE A 148 0.87 5.94 -6.43
N LYS A 149 0.41 7.12 -6.88
CA LYS A 149 0.44 8.33 -6.04
C LYS A 149 -0.36 8.19 -4.73
N ARG A 150 -1.48 7.46 -4.77
CA ARG A 150 -2.29 7.21 -3.57
C ARG A 150 -1.62 6.18 -2.65
N LEU A 151 -0.97 5.19 -3.23
CA LEU A 151 -0.21 4.18 -2.51
C LEU A 151 1.01 4.79 -1.82
N GLU A 152 1.76 5.64 -2.53
CA GLU A 152 2.92 6.39 -2.03
C GLU A 152 2.53 7.27 -0.84
N ALA A 153 1.50 8.11 -0.98
CA ALA A 153 1.04 8.96 0.13
C ALA A 153 0.61 8.17 1.37
N ALA A 154 -0.07 7.03 1.18
CA ALA A 154 -0.46 6.16 2.28
C ALA A 154 0.74 5.44 2.91
N PHE A 155 1.71 5.01 2.10
CA PHE A 155 2.95 4.40 2.56
C PHE A 155 3.75 5.37 3.43
N ASP A 156 3.97 6.60 2.95
CA ASP A 156 4.67 7.64 3.73
C ASP A 156 3.94 7.91 5.06
N SER A 157 2.62 7.98 5.04
CA SER A 157 1.81 8.15 6.26
C SER A 157 1.94 6.96 7.23
N LEU A 158 2.15 5.74 6.73
CA LEU A 158 2.38 4.58 7.58
C LEU A 158 3.80 4.56 8.18
N VAL A 159 4.79 5.10 7.47
CA VAL A 159 6.13 5.31 8.04
C VAL A 159 6.04 6.29 9.22
N GLU A 160 5.28 7.38 9.08
CA GLU A 160 5.04 8.30 10.19
C GLU A 160 4.26 7.63 11.34
N LEU A 161 3.30 6.76 11.04
CA LEU A 161 2.62 5.94 12.05
C LEU A 161 3.60 5.07 12.85
N GLU A 162 4.58 4.46 12.16
CA GLU A 162 5.63 3.66 12.78
C GLU A 162 6.51 4.53 13.69
N HIS A 163 6.89 5.72 13.24
CA HIS A 163 7.65 6.68 14.06
C HIS A 163 6.90 7.13 15.32
N ILE A 164 5.61 7.47 15.20
CA ILE A 164 4.76 7.85 16.35
C ILE A 164 4.66 6.69 17.33
N ARG A 165 4.38 5.49 16.81
CA ARG A 165 4.30 4.26 17.61
C ARG A 165 5.60 4.01 18.37
N ASP A 166 6.73 4.02 17.68
CA ASP A 166 8.02 3.72 18.26
C ASP A 166 8.44 4.78 19.27
N SER A 167 8.13 6.05 18.99
CA SER A 167 8.33 7.15 19.94
C SER A 167 7.51 6.91 21.22
N PHE A 168 6.27 6.43 21.08
CA PHE A 168 5.39 6.17 22.21
C PHE A 168 5.81 4.94 23.04
N ILE A 169 6.20 3.84 22.39
CA ILE A 169 6.60 2.60 23.07
C ILE A 169 7.96 2.74 23.76
N ASN A 170 8.85 3.59 23.24
CA ASN A 170 10.20 3.77 23.77
C ASN A 170 10.32 4.89 24.82
N ILE A 171 9.21 5.43 25.32
CA ILE A 171 9.25 6.38 26.44
C ILE A 171 9.74 5.64 27.68
N GLU A 172 10.98 5.90 28.07
CA GLU A 172 11.54 5.43 29.33
C GLU A 172 10.83 6.16 30.50
N ASN A 173 10.39 5.41 31.51
CA ASN A 173 9.74 5.92 32.75
C ASN A 173 8.31 6.48 32.61
N MET A 174 7.39 5.77 31.94
CA MET A 174 5.95 6.09 32.04
C MET A 174 5.35 5.93 33.45
N GLU A 175 6.08 5.32 34.41
CA GLU A 175 5.59 5.03 35.77
C GLU A 175 5.18 6.29 36.58
N LYS A 176 5.47 7.49 36.09
CA LYS A 176 4.94 8.76 36.63
C LYS A 176 4.61 9.77 35.53
N ILE A 177 3.44 9.63 34.92
CA ILE A 177 2.90 10.55 33.89
C ILE A 177 2.83 11.99 34.41
N VAL A 178 2.72 12.18 35.73
CA VAL A 178 2.47 13.47 36.38
C VAL A 178 3.72 14.38 36.48
N GLU A 179 4.94 13.86 36.28
CA GLU A 179 6.19 14.66 36.45
C GLU A 179 6.85 15.07 35.12
N HIS A 180 6.34 14.66 33.95
CA HIS A 180 6.98 14.93 32.65
C HIS A 180 6.03 15.54 31.61
N ASP A 181 6.25 16.83 31.31
CA ASP A 181 5.57 17.62 30.24
C ASP A 181 5.65 17.00 28.82
N LEU A 182 6.48 15.98 28.63
CA LEU A 182 6.71 15.33 27.34
C LEU A 182 5.54 14.43 26.89
N LEU A 183 4.86 13.77 27.82
CA LEU A 183 3.80 12.80 27.50
C LEU A 183 2.52 13.46 26.97
N PRO A 184 2.00 14.53 27.59
CA PRO A 184 0.86 15.26 27.04
C PRO A 184 1.18 15.90 25.69
N GLY A 185 2.36 16.52 25.54
CA GLY A 185 2.78 17.11 24.26
C GLY A 185 2.89 16.07 23.13
N LEU A 186 3.38 14.86 23.43
CA LEU A 186 3.39 13.76 22.46
C LEU A 186 1.97 13.26 22.15
N ALA A 187 1.08 13.19 23.14
CA ALA A 187 -0.29 12.74 22.94
C ALA A 187 -1.09 13.73 22.07
N ASP A 188 -0.93 15.04 22.29
CA ASP A 188 -1.51 16.08 21.44
C ASP A 188 -1.00 15.99 20.00
N TYR A 189 0.32 15.98 19.80
CA TYR A 189 0.94 15.81 18.49
C TYR A 189 0.48 14.51 17.81
N GLY A 190 0.50 13.41 18.56
CA GLY A 190 0.10 12.10 18.07
C GLY A 190 -1.36 12.08 17.61
N LEU A 191 -2.28 12.73 18.31
CA LEU A 191 -3.68 12.79 17.90
C LEU A 191 -3.89 13.54 16.58
N GLU A 192 -3.20 14.67 16.39
CA GLU A 192 -3.25 15.44 15.14
C GLU A 192 -2.69 14.62 13.97
N GLU A 193 -1.50 14.05 14.13
CA GLU A 193 -0.86 13.24 13.10
C GLU A 193 -1.66 11.97 12.77
N LEU A 194 -2.24 11.29 13.76
CA LEU A 194 -3.07 10.12 13.52
C LEU A 194 -4.29 10.42 12.66
N GLU A 195 -4.82 11.65 12.69
CA GLU A 195 -5.91 12.07 11.81
C GLU A 195 -5.44 12.31 10.38
N HIS A 196 -4.26 12.92 10.21
CA HIS A 196 -3.62 13.06 8.89
C HIS A 196 -3.32 11.69 8.26
N ILE A 197 -2.75 10.78 9.05
CA ILE A 197 -2.45 9.41 8.64
C ILE A 197 -3.73 8.67 8.24
N TYR A 198 -4.79 8.75 9.05
CA TYR A 198 -6.08 8.16 8.73
C TYR A 198 -6.63 8.69 7.40
N SER A 199 -6.54 10.00 7.15
CA SER A 199 -7.02 10.61 5.91
C SER A 199 -6.32 10.02 4.67
N SER A 200 -4.99 9.90 4.71
CA SER A 200 -4.20 9.29 3.62
C SER A 200 -4.59 7.84 3.37
N LEU A 201 -4.71 7.04 4.44
CA LEU A 201 -5.16 5.65 4.36
C LEU A 201 -6.57 5.52 3.80
N ASN A 202 -7.50 6.38 4.23
CA ASN A 202 -8.87 6.39 3.76
C ASN A 202 -8.95 6.73 2.26
N VAL A 203 -8.09 7.62 1.75
CA VAL A 203 -8.01 7.93 0.31
C VAL A 203 -7.58 6.72 -0.51
N LEU A 204 -6.54 5.99 -0.06
CA LEU A 204 -6.12 4.75 -0.71
C LEU A 204 -7.22 3.68 -0.61
N TYR A 205 -7.80 3.50 0.57
CA TYR A 205 -8.84 2.51 0.82
C TYR A 205 -10.07 2.75 -0.08
N LYS A 206 -10.57 4.00 -0.14
CA LYS A 206 -11.65 4.41 -1.05
C LYS A 206 -11.32 4.12 -2.51
N TYR A 207 -10.06 4.29 -2.94
CA TYR A 207 -9.65 3.92 -4.29
C TYR A 207 -9.72 2.40 -4.55
N CYS A 208 -9.39 1.62 -3.53
CA CYS A 208 -9.36 0.16 -3.59
C CYS A 208 -10.76 -0.46 -3.54
N THR A 209 -11.63 0.04 -2.66
CA THR A 209 -12.91 -0.61 -2.30
C THR A 209 -14.14 0.16 -2.76
N GLY A 210 -14.03 1.48 -2.96
CA GLY A 210 -15.17 2.38 -3.19
C GLY A 210 -15.90 2.81 -1.92
N SER A 211 -15.46 2.36 -0.74
CA SER A 211 -16.08 2.65 0.56
C SER A 211 -15.11 3.36 1.49
N GLU A 212 -15.63 3.97 2.57
CA GLU A 212 -14.79 4.57 3.61
C GLU A 212 -14.13 3.50 4.49
N LEU A 213 -12.95 3.84 5.02
CA LEU A 213 -12.23 3.02 5.97
C LEU A 213 -12.87 3.15 7.36
N VAL A 214 -13.77 2.21 7.68
CA VAL A 214 -14.50 2.16 8.96
C VAL A 214 -14.13 0.94 9.78
N ASP A 215 -14.04 -0.22 9.12
CA ASP A 215 -13.77 -1.49 9.79
C ASP A 215 -12.27 -1.70 10.00
N SER A 216 -11.87 -1.92 11.26
CA SER A 216 -10.51 -2.31 11.60
C SER A 216 -10.37 -3.83 11.64
N ARG A 217 -9.26 -4.38 11.16
CA ARG A 217 -8.88 -5.78 11.37
C ARG A 217 -7.83 -5.91 12.45
N LEU A 218 -8.10 -6.75 13.43
CA LEU A 218 -7.15 -7.13 14.48
C LEU A 218 -5.95 -7.94 13.94
N ARG A 219 -6.13 -8.66 12.82
CA ARG A 219 -5.15 -9.57 12.20
C ARG A 219 -5.34 -9.69 10.69
#